data_AF-A0A239FSK6-F1
#
_entry.id   AF-A0A239FSK6-F1
#
_cell.length_a   1.000
_cell.length_b   1.000
_cell.length_c   1.000
_cell.angle_alpha   90.00
_cell.angle_beta   90.00
_cell.angle_gamma   90.00
#
_symmetry.space_group_name_H-M   'P 1'
#
loop_
_entity.id
_entity.type
_entity.pdbx_description
1 polymer ?
#
loop_
_entity_poly.entity_id
_entity_poly.type
_entity_poly.pdbx_seq_one_letter_code
_entity_poly.pdbx_strand_id
1 'polypeptide(L)'
;MPPTPRAHRAALSAAILMAALATPLLTATAAQADDCKKGNPFGCNWVDRGTGSGGSGGRGSPSGGGASGPVEPPDPEGLTDGEAPGFLQVGGDGPPPPAAPTTLDWVRAAQSAAELPTPTIHTAPSDKTYVRVRTALWVEGFDVVKTQPIGGGGQMIQATATPVSVTWNLGETQKTCNGPGRKDGKTCSHTFRRSSAAEPGGAYKITATITWSLTWTCTGPACDPQGGNLGNETMTSPATPLVVSEIQTNTGQ
;
A
#
# COMPACT_ATOMS: atom_id res chain seq x y z
N MET A 1 -25.57 50.58 33.40
CA MET A 1 -24.58 51.34 34.19
C MET A 1 -23.89 50.36 35.13
N PRO A 2 -22.55 50.27 35.08
CA PRO A 2 -21.78 49.21 35.72
C PRO A 2 -21.38 49.58 37.16
N PRO A 3 -21.12 48.61 38.05
CA PRO A 3 -20.34 48.85 39.24
C PRO A 3 -18.84 48.87 38.95
N THR A 4 -18.19 49.67 39.79
CA THR A 4 -16.80 50.13 39.87
C THR A 4 -15.71 49.05 40.02
N PRO A 5 -14.44 49.43 39.74
CA PRO A 5 -13.24 48.57 39.80
C PRO A 5 -12.45 48.69 41.12
N ARG A 6 -11.34 47.91 41.21
CA ARG A 6 -10.23 47.83 42.20
C ARG A 6 -10.33 46.57 43.08
N ALA A 7 -9.27 45.81 43.40
CA ALA A 7 -7.84 46.07 43.37
C ALA A 7 -7.00 44.78 43.26
N HIS A 8 -5.76 45.00 42.81
CA HIS A 8 -4.51 44.25 42.83
C HIS A 8 -4.27 43.10 43.83
N ARG A 9 -3.41 42.18 43.35
CA ARG A 9 -2.31 41.41 44.00
C ARG A 9 -2.41 39.94 43.57
N ALA A 10 -1.35 39.19 43.27
CA ALA A 10 0.09 39.38 43.32
C ALA A 10 0.71 38.42 42.30
N ALA A 11 1.93 38.74 41.85
CA ALA A 11 2.79 37.84 41.11
C ALA A 11 3.21 36.65 42.00
N LEU A 12 3.15 35.44 41.46
CA LEU A 12 3.98 34.32 41.91
C LEU A 12 4.51 33.61 40.66
N SER A 13 5.76 33.95 40.36
CA SER A 13 6.65 33.21 39.48
C SER A 13 6.78 31.78 39.99
N ALA A 14 6.45 30.80 39.16
CA ALA A 14 6.89 29.42 39.34
C ALA A 14 7.69 29.03 38.10
N ALA A 15 9.00 29.22 38.21
CA ALA A 15 9.98 28.67 37.28
C ALA A 15 9.93 27.14 37.40
N ILE A 16 9.43 26.47 36.36
CA ILE A 16 9.51 25.01 36.28
C ILE A 16 10.84 24.68 35.61
N LEU A 17 11.75 24.14 36.44
CA LEU A 17 13.07 23.65 36.06
C LEU A 17 12.95 22.59 34.96
N MET A 18 13.73 22.81 33.89
CA MET A 18 14.00 21.82 32.86
C MET A 18 14.75 20.63 33.47
N ALA A 19 14.13 19.45 33.44
CA ALA A 19 14.85 18.18 33.53
C ALA A 19 14.97 17.60 32.11
N ALA A 20 16.04 17.96 31.41
CA ALA A 20 16.39 17.36 30.13
C ALA A 20 16.90 15.93 30.38
N LEU A 21 16.01 14.96 30.29
CA LEU A 21 16.38 13.55 30.15
C LEU A 21 16.99 13.38 28.75
N ALA A 22 18.31 13.36 28.68
CA ALA A 22 19.05 12.95 27.50
C ALA A 22 18.83 11.44 27.30
N THR A 23 17.78 11.08 26.58
CA THR A 23 17.64 9.75 26.01
C THR A 23 18.75 9.56 24.97
N PRO A 24 19.59 8.52 25.08
CA PRO A 24 20.49 8.19 24.00
C PRO A 24 19.62 7.77 22.81
N LEU A 25 19.51 8.64 21.81
CA LEU A 25 19.08 8.26 20.47
C LEU A 25 20.10 7.25 19.97
N LEU A 26 19.77 5.96 20.13
CA LEU A 26 20.31 4.92 19.27
C LEU A 26 19.90 5.28 17.85
N THR A 27 20.76 6.02 17.16
CA THR A 27 20.72 6.12 15.71
C THR A 27 21.04 4.73 15.20
N ALA A 28 20.00 3.91 15.02
CA ALA A 28 20.10 2.77 14.13
C ALA A 28 20.41 3.36 12.75
N THR A 29 21.68 3.38 12.40
CA THR A 29 22.08 3.52 11.01
C THR A 29 21.38 2.37 10.30
N ALA A 30 20.38 2.70 9.48
CA ALA A 30 19.86 1.73 8.52
C ALA A 30 21.09 1.17 7.81
N ALA A 31 21.33 -0.12 7.98
CA ALA A 31 22.28 -0.82 7.14
C ALA A 31 21.81 -0.53 5.71
N GLN A 32 22.54 0.34 5.01
CA GLN A 32 22.34 0.58 3.60
C GLN A 32 22.69 -0.76 2.96
N ALA A 33 21.66 -1.53 2.62
CA ALA A 33 21.84 -2.74 1.86
C ALA A 33 22.47 -2.32 0.53
N ASP A 34 23.71 -2.73 0.32
CA ASP A 34 24.39 -2.66 -0.97
C ASP A 34 23.42 -3.15 -2.08
N ASP A 35 23.23 -2.29 -3.07
CA ASP A 35 22.45 -2.44 -4.31
C ASP A 35 21.50 -3.66 -4.35
N CYS A 36 20.34 -3.55 -3.70
CA CYS A 36 19.22 -4.43 -4.01
C CYS A 36 18.89 -4.26 -5.49
N LYS A 37 19.14 -5.30 -6.30
CA LYS A 37 18.83 -5.26 -7.74
C LYS A 37 17.40 -4.77 -7.94
N LYS A 38 17.24 -3.62 -8.60
CA LYS A 38 15.93 -3.09 -8.98
C LYS A 38 15.13 -4.18 -9.69
N GLY A 39 13.96 -4.53 -9.14
CA GLY A 39 13.02 -5.45 -9.77
C GLY A 39 12.75 -6.77 -9.02
N ASN A 40 13.42 -7.04 -7.89
CA ASN A 40 13.13 -8.24 -7.09
C ASN A 40 12.19 -7.93 -5.89
N PRO A 41 10.92 -8.36 -5.92
CA PRO A 41 9.95 -8.06 -4.86
C PRO A 41 10.12 -8.92 -3.60
N PHE A 42 10.99 -9.93 -3.60
CA PHE A 42 11.14 -10.88 -2.47
C PHE A 42 12.33 -10.59 -1.54
N GLY A 43 12.94 -9.40 -1.65
CA GLY A 43 13.96 -8.92 -0.74
C GLY A 43 15.41 -9.22 -1.17
N CYS A 44 16.36 -8.57 -0.50
CA CYS A 44 17.75 -8.47 -0.96
C CYS A 44 18.59 -9.76 -0.82
N ASN A 45 18.03 -10.82 -0.22
CA ASN A 45 18.67 -12.14 -0.10
C ASN A 45 18.20 -13.15 -1.14
N TRP A 46 17.24 -12.80 -2.00
CA TRP A 46 16.75 -13.75 -2.99
C TRP A 46 17.62 -13.71 -4.26
N VAL A 47 18.32 -14.82 -4.49
CA VAL A 47 19.16 -15.03 -5.67
C VAL A 47 18.40 -15.91 -6.64
N ASP A 48 18.06 -15.36 -7.80
CA ASP A 48 17.62 -16.10 -8.98
C ASP A 48 18.70 -17.11 -9.39
N ARG A 49 18.65 -18.32 -8.84
CA ARG A 49 19.39 -19.45 -9.39
C ARG A 49 18.53 -20.06 -10.49
N GLY A 50 18.38 -19.33 -11.58
CA GLY A 50 17.93 -19.93 -12.84
C GLY A 50 18.82 -21.14 -13.15
N THR A 51 18.23 -22.19 -13.70
CA THR A 51 18.89 -23.45 -14.05
C THR A 51 19.99 -23.19 -15.10
N GLY A 52 21.15 -22.76 -14.63
CA GLY A 52 22.34 -22.47 -15.41
C GLY A 52 23.53 -22.94 -14.60
N SER A 53 24.04 -24.12 -14.97
CA SER A 53 25.27 -24.68 -14.45
C SER A 53 26.40 -23.65 -14.54
N GLY A 54 26.93 -23.24 -13.39
CA GLY A 54 27.98 -22.24 -13.29
C GLY A 54 28.80 -22.48 -12.03
N GLY A 55 29.78 -23.37 -12.13
CA GLY A 55 30.74 -23.63 -11.07
C GLY A 55 31.62 -22.40 -10.78
N SER A 56 31.91 -22.16 -9.50
CA SER A 56 33.12 -21.46 -9.10
C SER A 56 33.53 -21.94 -7.72
N GLY A 57 34.77 -22.41 -7.63
CA GLY A 57 35.43 -22.78 -6.39
C GLY A 57 36.04 -21.57 -5.70
N GLY A 58 36.29 -21.70 -4.40
CA GLY A 58 37.09 -20.77 -3.61
C GLY A 58 37.40 -21.38 -2.25
N ARG A 59 38.67 -21.71 -2.02
CA ARG A 59 39.24 -22.15 -0.74
C ARG A 59 39.61 -20.93 0.12
N GLY A 60 39.50 -21.05 1.44
CA GLY A 60 40.15 -20.15 2.40
C GLY A 60 39.66 -20.33 3.85
N SER A 61 40.50 -20.94 4.69
CA SER A 61 40.30 -21.23 6.13
C SER A 61 40.63 -20.00 7.03
N PRO A 62 40.85 -20.15 8.37
CA PRO A 62 39.85 -20.00 9.44
C PRO A 62 40.23 -18.88 10.45
N SER A 63 39.32 -18.43 11.33
CA SER A 63 39.60 -17.94 12.70
C SER A 63 38.38 -17.24 13.28
N GLY A 64 38.11 -17.43 14.58
CA GLY A 64 37.24 -16.53 15.34
C GLY A 64 36.47 -17.23 16.45
N GLY A 65 37.10 -17.41 17.61
CA GLY A 65 36.49 -17.94 18.82
C GLY A 65 35.40 -17.04 19.42
N GLY A 66 34.45 -17.67 20.11
CA GLY A 66 33.44 -17.02 20.93
C GLY A 66 32.92 -18.01 21.96
N ALA A 67 33.08 -17.66 23.23
CA ALA A 67 32.96 -18.52 24.40
C ALA A 67 31.51 -18.80 24.83
N SER A 68 31.19 -20.07 25.05
CA SER A 68 30.24 -20.52 26.06
C SER A 68 30.81 -21.80 26.67
N GLY A 69 31.23 -21.71 27.94
CA GLY A 69 31.77 -22.85 28.66
C GLY A 69 30.70 -23.96 28.79
N PRO A 70 31.08 -25.25 28.72
CA PRO A 70 30.12 -26.32 28.92
C PRO A 70 29.65 -26.33 30.38
N VAL A 71 28.34 -26.39 30.60
CA VAL A 71 27.81 -26.97 31.84
C VAL A 71 27.98 -28.47 31.68
N GLU A 72 28.86 -29.06 32.48
CA GLU A 72 29.17 -30.49 32.43
C GLU A 72 27.98 -31.29 33.00
N PRO A 73 27.34 -32.18 32.21
CA PRO A 73 26.39 -33.14 32.75
C PRO A 73 27.15 -34.17 33.62
N PRO A 74 26.52 -34.74 34.67
CA PRO A 74 27.15 -35.84 35.39
C PRO A 74 27.42 -37.02 34.46
N ASP A 75 28.56 -37.69 34.67
CA ASP A 75 28.99 -38.81 33.84
C ASP A 75 27.93 -39.92 33.77
N PRO A 76 27.64 -40.47 32.58
CA PRO A 76 26.74 -41.60 32.46
C PRO A 76 27.39 -42.85 33.08
N GLU A 77 26.73 -43.44 34.07
CA GLU A 77 27.18 -44.71 34.64
C GLU A 77 27.17 -45.81 33.56
N GLY A 78 28.34 -46.45 33.34
CA GLY A 78 28.43 -47.71 32.62
C GLY A 78 29.41 -47.82 31.44
N LEU A 79 30.39 -46.92 31.28
CA LEU A 79 31.47 -47.09 30.28
C LEU A 79 32.84 -47.03 30.97
N THR A 80 33.71 -47.99 30.68
CA THR A 80 35.08 -48.04 31.23
C THR A 80 36.01 -47.05 30.52
N ASP A 81 37.01 -46.53 31.25
CA ASP A 81 38.00 -45.56 30.78
C ASP A 81 38.67 -46.01 29.46
N GLY A 82 38.28 -45.41 28.34
CA GLY A 82 38.88 -45.66 27.03
C GLY A 82 37.92 -45.62 25.84
N GLU A 83 36.61 -45.74 26.07
CA GLU A 83 35.60 -45.58 25.01
C GLU A 83 35.09 -44.14 25.01
N ALA A 84 35.86 -43.25 24.36
CA ALA A 84 35.31 -41.96 23.97
C ALA A 84 34.04 -42.21 23.13
N PRO A 85 32.88 -41.60 23.46
CA PRO A 85 31.74 -41.65 22.56
C PRO A 85 32.18 -41.04 21.24
N GLY A 86 32.29 -41.88 20.20
CA GLY A 86 32.63 -41.42 18.87
C GLY A 86 31.57 -40.41 18.45
N PHE A 87 31.96 -39.15 18.30
CA PHE A 87 31.11 -38.15 17.70
C PHE A 87 30.92 -38.52 16.23
N LEU A 88 29.72 -38.96 15.85
CA LEU A 88 29.34 -38.97 14.46
C LEU A 88 29.23 -37.50 14.03
N GLN A 89 30.17 -37.05 13.19
CA GLN A 89 29.98 -35.84 12.40
C GLN A 89 28.79 -36.11 11.48
N VAL A 90 27.57 -35.81 11.95
CA VAL A 90 26.44 -35.60 11.06
C VAL A 90 26.88 -34.44 10.18
N GLY A 91 27.16 -34.73 8.90
CA GLY A 91 27.57 -33.73 7.92
C GLY A 91 26.63 -32.54 8.07
N GLY A 92 27.19 -31.39 8.43
CA GLY A 92 26.46 -30.15 8.54
C GLY A 92 26.06 -29.69 7.15
N ASP A 93 25.09 -30.37 6.55
CA ASP A 93 24.27 -29.76 5.53
C ASP A 93 23.59 -28.60 6.24
N GLY A 94 24.13 -27.39 5.98
CA GLY A 94 23.57 -26.16 6.51
C GLY A 94 22.07 -26.08 6.22
N PRO A 95 21.34 -25.17 6.88
CA PRO A 95 19.90 -25.03 6.68
C PRO A 95 19.56 -25.09 5.19
N PRO A 96 18.58 -25.92 4.78
CA PRO A 96 18.26 -26.08 3.37
C PRO A 96 18.01 -24.71 2.76
N PRO A 97 18.49 -24.47 1.51
CA PRO A 97 18.31 -23.18 0.87
C PRO A 97 16.82 -22.83 0.81
N PRO A 98 16.46 -21.54 0.94
CA PRO A 98 15.07 -21.11 0.86
C PRO A 98 14.40 -21.64 -0.41
N ALA A 99 13.17 -22.13 -0.27
CA ALA A 99 12.38 -22.56 -1.40
C ALA A 99 12.19 -21.42 -2.39
N ALA A 100 12.20 -21.75 -3.69
CA ALA A 100 11.95 -20.76 -4.73
C ALA A 100 10.50 -20.23 -4.64
N PRO A 101 10.26 -18.92 -4.90
CA PRO A 101 8.94 -18.34 -4.98
C PRO A 101 8.06 -19.08 -5.99
N THR A 102 6.82 -19.33 -5.60
CA THR A 102 5.83 -19.94 -6.47
C THR A 102 5.29 -18.94 -7.49
N THR A 103 4.60 -19.41 -8.54
CA THR A 103 3.84 -18.55 -9.46
C THR A 103 2.91 -17.60 -8.69
N LEU A 104 2.21 -18.12 -7.67
CA LEU A 104 1.28 -17.32 -6.87
C LEU A 104 1.98 -16.22 -6.07
N ASP A 105 3.23 -16.44 -5.64
CA ASP A 105 4.01 -15.40 -4.97
C ASP A 105 4.35 -14.25 -5.93
N TRP A 106 4.78 -14.59 -7.16
CA TRP A 106 5.00 -13.62 -8.22
C TRP A 106 3.72 -12.86 -8.60
N VAL A 107 2.57 -13.54 -8.62
CA VAL A 107 1.27 -12.93 -8.87
C VAL A 107 0.93 -11.89 -7.82
N ARG A 108 1.10 -12.21 -6.53
CA ARG A 108 0.86 -11.27 -5.43
C ARG A 108 1.79 -10.07 -5.51
N ALA A 109 3.07 -10.29 -5.86
CA ALA A 109 4.02 -9.21 -6.08
C ALA A 109 3.63 -8.33 -7.28
N ALA A 110 3.11 -8.92 -8.35
CA ALA A 110 2.66 -8.18 -9.53
C ALA A 110 1.39 -7.36 -9.22
N GLN A 111 0.51 -7.90 -8.39
CA GLN A 111 -0.67 -7.20 -7.90
C GLN A 111 -0.28 -6.01 -7.02
N SER A 112 0.66 -6.16 -6.08
CA SER A 112 1.08 -5.07 -5.19
C SER A 112 1.89 -3.99 -5.92
N ALA A 113 2.57 -4.34 -7.01
CA ALA A 113 3.25 -3.39 -7.90
C ALA A 113 2.28 -2.64 -8.85
N ALA A 114 1.00 -3.02 -8.91
CA ALA A 114 0.02 -2.35 -9.75
C ALA A 114 -0.38 -0.99 -9.13
N GLU A 115 0.23 0.08 -9.64
CA GLU A 115 -0.15 1.44 -9.27
C GLU A 115 -1.43 1.85 -10.00
N LEU A 116 -2.57 1.77 -9.31
CA LEU A 116 -3.84 2.26 -9.82
C LEU A 116 -3.88 3.79 -9.74
N PRO A 117 -4.24 4.50 -10.83
CA PRO A 117 -4.29 5.95 -10.83
C PRO A 117 -5.37 6.45 -9.85
N THR A 118 -5.07 7.51 -9.11
CA THR A 118 -6.08 8.20 -8.31
C THR A 118 -7.05 8.94 -9.26
N PRO A 119 -8.36 8.67 -9.19
CA PRO A 119 -9.32 9.31 -10.08
C PRO A 119 -9.41 10.81 -9.79
N THR A 120 -9.39 11.61 -10.86
CA THR A 120 -9.72 13.04 -10.77
C THR A 120 -11.13 13.25 -11.26
N ILE A 121 -11.96 13.91 -10.45
CA ILE A 121 -13.37 14.09 -10.75
C ILE A 121 -13.65 15.45 -11.37
N HIS A 122 -14.61 15.49 -12.28
CA HIS A 122 -15.05 16.71 -12.92
C HIS A 122 -16.57 16.76 -13.05
N THR A 123 -17.09 17.98 -13.00
CA THR A 123 -18.50 18.26 -13.18
C THR A 123 -18.71 19.37 -14.21
N ALA A 124 -19.87 19.36 -14.87
CA ALA A 124 -20.34 20.48 -15.67
C ALA A 124 -21.80 20.80 -15.29
N PRO A 125 -22.10 22.00 -14.77
CA PRO A 125 -21.15 23.08 -14.42
C PRO A 125 -20.09 22.66 -13.37
N SER A 126 -18.91 23.31 -13.38
CA SER A 126 -17.83 23.05 -12.41
C SER A 126 -18.05 23.85 -11.14
N ASP A 127 -17.62 23.30 -10.00
CA ASP A 127 -17.56 23.92 -8.65
C ASP A 127 -18.91 24.29 -8.02
N LYS A 128 -19.86 24.76 -8.82
CA LYS A 128 -21.19 25.18 -8.43
C LYS A 128 -22.21 24.74 -9.48
N THR A 129 -23.27 24.10 -9.02
CA THR A 129 -24.47 23.81 -9.80
C THR A 129 -25.72 24.24 -9.03
N TYR A 130 -26.89 23.97 -9.58
CA TYR A 130 -28.16 24.31 -8.97
C TYR A 130 -29.07 23.11 -8.83
N VAL A 131 -29.96 23.18 -7.84
CA VAL A 131 -31.07 22.23 -7.69
C VAL A 131 -31.86 22.15 -8.99
N ARG A 132 -32.24 20.93 -9.40
CA ARG A 132 -32.95 20.62 -10.66
C ARG A 132 -32.17 20.92 -11.95
N VAL A 133 -30.88 21.28 -11.88
CA VAL A 133 -30.01 21.38 -13.06
C VAL A 133 -29.28 20.06 -13.28
N ARG A 134 -29.30 19.57 -14.53
CA ARG A 134 -28.54 18.37 -14.92
C ARG A 134 -27.05 18.70 -14.86
N THR A 135 -26.33 18.02 -13.98
CA THR A 135 -24.90 18.15 -13.79
C THR A 135 -24.22 16.95 -14.42
N ALA A 136 -23.42 17.17 -15.46
CA ALA A 136 -22.61 16.11 -16.07
C ALA A 136 -21.49 15.70 -15.09
N LEU A 137 -21.15 14.41 -15.07
CA LEU A 137 -20.12 13.84 -14.19
C LEU A 137 -19.14 13.04 -15.05
N TRP A 138 -17.85 13.25 -14.87
CA TRP A 138 -16.83 12.38 -15.46
C TRP A 138 -15.56 12.30 -14.63
N VAL A 139 -14.78 11.25 -14.85
CA VAL A 139 -13.50 11.01 -14.19
C VAL A 139 -12.36 10.87 -15.19
N GLU A 140 -11.18 11.29 -14.78
CA GLU A 140 -9.90 10.90 -15.38
C GLU A 140 -9.33 9.67 -14.64
N GLY A 141 -8.40 8.95 -15.28
CA GLY A 141 -7.80 7.74 -14.72
C GLY A 141 -8.66 6.48 -14.90
N PHE A 142 -9.49 6.41 -15.95
CA PHE A 142 -10.31 5.25 -16.29
C PHE A 142 -9.73 4.55 -17.53
N ASP A 143 -8.49 4.11 -17.44
CA ASP A 143 -7.75 3.51 -18.56
C ASP A 143 -7.11 2.20 -18.13
N VAL A 144 -7.04 1.21 -19.02
CA VAL A 144 -6.44 -0.09 -18.67
C VAL A 144 -4.99 0.08 -18.23
N VAL A 145 -4.67 -0.38 -17.02
CA VAL A 145 -3.32 -0.32 -16.45
C VAL A 145 -2.67 -1.70 -16.54
N LYS A 146 -1.41 -1.74 -16.99
CA LYS A 146 -0.61 -2.96 -17.03
C LYS A 146 0.67 -2.76 -16.25
N THR A 147 1.03 -3.71 -15.42
CA THR A 147 2.32 -3.68 -14.74
C THR A 147 3.45 -4.02 -15.69
N GLN A 148 4.66 -3.62 -15.33
CA GLN A 148 5.84 -4.21 -15.96
C GLN A 148 5.88 -5.70 -15.63
N PRO A 149 6.22 -6.57 -16.60
CA PRO A 149 6.40 -7.98 -16.31
C PRO A 149 7.48 -8.17 -15.23
N ILE A 150 7.12 -8.86 -14.14
CA ILE A 150 8.05 -9.24 -13.08
C ILE A 150 8.14 -10.75 -13.02
N GLY A 151 9.32 -11.28 -12.72
CA GLY A 151 9.50 -12.71 -12.72
C GLY A 151 10.93 -13.14 -12.45
N GLY A 152 11.11 -14.44 -12.37
CA GLY A 152 12.35 -15.13 -12.05
C GLY A 152 12.15 -16.64 -12.18
N GLY A 153 13.23 -17.41 -12.21
CA GLY A 153 13.15 -18.88 -12.31
C GLY A 153 12.41 -19.43 -13.56
N GLY A 154 12.39 -18.71 -14.68
CA GLY A 154 11.78 -19.17 -15.93
C GLY A 154 10.29 -18.86 -16.09
N GLN A 155 9.75 -17.92 -15.31
CA GLN A 155 8.39 -17.39 -15.43
C GLN A 155 8.42 -15.86 -15.34
N MET A 156 7.56 -15.21 -16.13
CA MET A 156 7.35 -13.76 -16.14
C MET A 156 5.86 -13.47 -16.05
N ILE A 157 5.47 -12.70 -15.03
CA ILE A 157 4.08 -12.40 -14.70
C ILE A 157 3.79 -10.94 -14.96
N GLN A 158 2.67 -10.68 -15.62
CA GLN A 158 2.13 -9.34 -15.84
C GLN A 158 0.71 -9.28 -15.29
N ALA A 159 0.42 -8.27 -14.47
CA ALA A 159 -0.92 -7.96 -14.01
C ALA A 159 -1.55 -6.88 -14.90
N THR A 160 -2.85 -7.00 -15.15
CA THR A 160 -3.66 -6.05 -15.92
C THR A 160 -4.88 -5.68 -15.10
N ALA A 161 -5.06 -4.39 -14.84
CA ALA A 161 -6.25 -3.83 -14.21
C ALA A 161 -7.12 -3.18 -15.29
N THR A 162 -8.36 -3.66 -15.43
CA THR A 162 -9.34 -3.12 -16.38
C THR A 162 -10.44 -2.39 -15.60
N PRO A 163 -10.72 -1.11 -15.88
CA PRO A 163 -11.74 -0.37 -15.17
C PRO A 163 -13.13 -0.81 -15.65
N VAL A 164 -14.04 -1.06 -14.71
CA VAL A 164 -15.35 -1.66 -14.97
C VAL A 164 -16.48 -0.64 -14.79
N SER A 165 -16.46 0.11 -13.69
CA SER A 165 -17.52 1.05 -13.35
C SER A 165 -17.02 2.15 -12.43
N VAL A 166 -17.80 3.23 -12.33
CA VAL A 166 -17.55 4.35 -11.41
C VAL A 166 -18.75 4.51 -10.51
N THR A 167 -18.55 4.39 -9.20
CA THR A 167 -19.56 4.67 -8.19
C THR A 167 -19.32 6.05 -7.60
N TRP A 168 -20.27 6.95 -7.79
CA TRP A 168 -20.26 8.31 -7.28
C TRP A 168 -20.97 8.38 -5.93
N ASN A 169 -20.34 9.02 -4.96
CA ASN A 169 -21.02 9.57 -3.80
C ASN A 169 -21.20 11.07 -4.03
N LEU A 170 -22.47 11.50 -4.14
CA LEU A 170 -22.83 12.87 -4.47
C LEU A 170 -23.22 13.69 -3.22
N GLY A 171 -23.01 13.15 -2.01
CA GLY A 171 -23.42 13.76 -0.75
C GLY A 171 -24.89 13.51 -0.42
N GLU A 172 -25.81 13.72 -1.38
CA GLU A 172 -27.24 13.41 -1.17
C GLU A 172 -27.63 11.97 -1.56
N THR A 173 -26.85 11.33 -2.43
CA THR A 173 -27.14 9.99 -2.95
C THR A 173 -25.89 9.31 -3.52
N GLN A 174 -25.99 8.02 -3.78
CA GLN A 174 -24.97 7.26 -4.52
C GLN A 174 -25.49 6.88 -5.90
N LYS A 175 -24.60 6.88 -6.89
CA LYS A 175 -24.93 6.53 -8.27
C LYS A 175 -23.79 5.81 -8.95
N THR A 176 -24.08 4.69 -9.61
CA THR A 176 -23.09 3.98 -10.43
C THR A 176 -23.26 4.31 -11.91
N CYS A 177 -22.15 4.55 -12.59
CA CYS A 177 -22.05 4.76 -14.03
C CYS A 177 -21.13 3.70 -14.65
N ASN A 178 -21.57 3.13 -15.78
CA ASN A 178 -20.81 2.12 -16.54
C ASN A 178 -19.86 2.85 -17.50
N GLY A 179 -18.73 3.32 -16.96
CA GLY A 179 -17.70 4.04 -17.70
C GLY A 179 -17.33 5.38 -17.07
N PRO A 180 -16.38 6.10 -17.69
CA PRO A 180 -15.79 7.30 -17.09
C PRO A 180 -16.71 8.50 -17.04
N GLY A 181 -17.84 8.49 -17.75
CA GLY A 181 -18.64 9.70 -17.98
C GLY A 181 -18.06 10.57 -19.11
N ARG A 182 -18.77 11.66 -19.45
CA ARG A 182 -18.33 12.67 -20.43
C ARG A 182 -18.89 14.03 -20.06
N LYS A 183 -18.22 15.10 -20.50
CA LYS A 183 -18.64 16.50 -20.28
C LYS A 183 -20.04 16.83 -20.82
N ASP A 184 -20.52 16.11 -21.83
CA ASP A 184 -21.88 16.28 -22.37
C ASP A 184 -22.98 15.71 -21.45
N GLY A 185 -22.61 14.96 -20.42
CA GLY A 185 -23.52 14.38 -19.44
C GLY A 185 -24.43 13.28 -19.99
N LYS A 186 -24.16 12.72 -21.18
CA LYS A 186 -24.99 11.65 -21.77
C LYS A 186 -24.77 10.30 -21.09
N THR A 187 -23.52 9.97 -20.81
CA THR A 187 -23.12 8.68 -20.22
C THR A 187 -23.22 8.67 -18.69
N CYS A 188 -22.95 9.80 -18.04
CA CYS A 188 -23.08 9.95 -16.60
C CYS A 188 -23.46 11.39 -16.24
N SER A 189 -24.55 11.53 -15.48
CA SER A 189 -25.03 12.82 -14.98
C SER A 189 -25.94 12.62 -13.78
N HIS A 190 -26.06 13.65 -12.96
CA HIS A 190 -27.02 13.70 -11.85
C HIS A 190 -27.76 15.03 -11.80
N THR A 191 -28.98 15.00 -11.29
CA THR A 191 -29.78 16.21 -11.06
C THR A 191 -30.05 16.29 -9.57
N PHE A 192 -29.40 17.27 -8.92
CA PHE A 192 -29.52 17.44 -7.48
C PHE A 192 -30.93 17.84 -7.07
N ARG A 193 -31.41 17.24 -5.97
CA ARG A 193 -32.75 17.50 -5.44
C ARG A 193 -32.73 18.43 -4.24
N ARG A 194 -31.61 18.50 -3.52
CA ARG A 194 -31.44 19.32 -2.32
C ARG A 194 -30.28 20.29 -2.49
N SER A 195 -30.39 21.43 -1.82
CA SER A 195 -29.27 22.38 -1.73
C SER A 195 -28.22 21.88 -0.73
N SER A 196 -26.96 22.18 -1.00
CA SER A 196 -25.85 21.90 -0.09
C SER A 196 -25.72 22.90 1.07
N ALA A 197 -26.62 23.89 1.20
CA ALA A 197 -26.53 24.94 2.21
C ALA A 197 -26.55 24.41 3.66
N ALA A 198 -27.19 23.25 3.88
CA ALA A 198 -27.22 22.59 5.19
C ALA A 198 -26.01 21.68 5.46
N GLU A 199 -25.14 21.46 4.46
CA GLU A 199 -23.95 20.64 4.63
C GLU A 199 -22.84 21.41 5.34
N PRO A 200 -21.95 20.72 6.09
CA PRO A 200 -20.76 21.35 6.65
C PRO A 200 -19.91 22.03 5.57
N GLY A 201 -19.73 23.35 5.69
CA GLY A 201 -19.02 24.15 4.70
C GLY A 201 -19.87 24.58 3.49
N GLY A 202 -21.17 24.34 3.50
CA GLY A 202 -22.12 24.79 2.48
C GLY A 202 -21.98 24.07 1.13
N ALA A 203 -21.27 22.94 1.07
CA ALA A 203 -20.98 22.19 -0.15
C ALA A 203 -21.07 20.68 0.10
N TYR A 204 -21.51 19.94 -0.92
CA TYR A 204 -21.37 18.48 -0.90
C TYR A 204 -19.91 18.09 -1.10
N LYS A 205 -19.45 17.09 -0.36
CA LYS A 205 -18.14 16.46 -0.55
C LYS A 205 -18.30 15.26 -1.47
N ILE A 206 -18.21 15.50 -2.77
CA ILE A 206 -18.42 14.45 -3.76
C ILE A 206 -17.15 13.61 -3.95
N THR A 207 -17.32 12.31 -4.14
CA THR A 207 -16.23 11.37 -4.47
C THR A 207 -16.65 10.42 -5.59
N ALA A 208 -15.66 9.90 -6.32
CA ALA A 208 -15.86 8.83 -7.28
C ALA A 208 -14.95 7.65 -6.95
N THR A 209 -15.51 6.45 -6.95
CA THR A 209 -14.79 5.20 -6.73
C THR A 209 -14.80 4.40 -8.03
N ILE A 210 -13.63 4.21 -8.63
CA ILE A 210 -13.47 3.32 -9.79
C ILE A 210 -13.30 1.90 -9.29
N THR A 211 -14.09 0.98 -9.83
CA THR A 211 -13.92 -0.47 -9.64
C THR A 211 -13.12 -1.03 -10.80
N TRP A 212 -12.04 -1.73 -10.49
CA TRP A 212 -11.13 -2.38 -11.43
C TRP A 212 -11.27 -3.88 -11.32
N SER A 213 -11.31 -4.59 -12.45
CA SER A 213 -11.14 -6.04 -12.50
C SER A 213 -9.69 -6.36 -12.83
N LEU A 214 -9.03 -7.10 -11.95
CA LEU A 214 -7.62 -7.43 -12.07
C LEU A 214 -7.46 -8.85 -12.61
N THR A 215 -6.65 -8.99 -13.65
CA THR A 215 -6.24 -10.28 -14.21
C THR A 215 -4.74 -10.34 -14.31
N TRP A 216 -4.19 -11.54 -14.45
CA TRP A 216 -2.76 -11.72 -14.68
C TRP A 216 -2.50 -12.80 -15.73
N THR A 217 -1.34 -12.69 -16.35
CA THR A 217 -0.83 -13.66 -17.32
C THR A 217 0.60 -14.01 -16.96
N CYS A 218 0.97 -15.28 -17.12
CA CYS A 218 2.33 -15.76 -16.98
C CYS A 218 2.86 -16.29 -18.31
N THR A 219 4.10 -15.95 -18.60
CA THR A 219 4.85 -16.40 -19.77
C THR A 219 6.13 -17.10 -19.34
N GLY A 220 6.39 -18.28 -19.89
CA GLY A 220 7.59 -19.07 -19.59
C GLY A 220 7.29 -20.54 -19.28
N PRO A 221 8.31 -21.41 -19.34
CA PRO A 221 8.14 -22.86 -19.12
C PRO A 221 7.77 -23.23 -17.69
N ALA A 222 8.05 -22.36 -16.71
CA ALA A 222 7.76 -22.61 -15.30
C ALA A 222 6.37 -22.10 -14.86
N CYS A 223 5.55 -21.57 -15.78
CA CYS A 223 4.23 -21.05 -15.46
C CYS A 223 3.23 -22.17 -15.14
N ASP A 224 2.75 -22.17 -13.90
CA ASP A 224 1.61 -23.00 -13.49
C ASP A 224 0.81 -22.26 -12.40
N PRO A 225 -0.43 -21.79 -12.68
CA PRO A 225 -1.10 -21.72 -13.99
C PRO A 225 -0.59 -20.58 -14.89
N GLN A 226 -1.03 -20.53 -16.15
CA GLN A 226 -0.61 -19.49 -17.13
C GLN A 226 -1.35 -18.14 -16.98
N GLY A 227 -2.35 -18.05 -16.11
CA GLY A 227 -3.09 -16.82 -15.88
C GLY A 227 -4.26 -17.03 -14.94
N GLY A 228 -4.92 -15.94 -14.57
CA GLY A 228 -6.05 -15.99 -13.67
C GLY A 228 -6.66 -14.62 -13.37
N ASN A 229 -7.67 -14.64 -12.50
CA ASN A 229 -8.37 -13.47 -12.00
C ASN A 229 -7.94 -13.19 -10.56
N LEU A 230 -7.67 -11.92 -10.23
CA LEU A 230 -7.25 -11.45 -8.90
C LEU A 230 -8.39 -10.80 -8.11
N GLY A 231 -9.59 -10.79 -8.67
CA GLY A 231 -10.76 -10.15 -8.12
C GLY A 231 -10.88 -8.70 -8.57
N ASN A 232 -11.62 -7.93 -7.78
CA ASN A 232 -11.85 -6.53 -8.03
C ASN A 232 -11.16 -5.69 -6.97
N GLU A 233 -10.52 -4.60 -7.40
CA GLU A 233 -9.96 -3.57 -6.53
C GLU A 233 -10.72 -2.27 -6.75
N THR A 234 -10.66 -1.37 -5.77
CA THR A 234 -11.29 -0.06 -5.88
C THR A 234 -10.31 1.04 -5.56
N MET A 235 -10.40 2.14 -6.31
CA MET A 235 -9.66 3.36 -6.03
C MET A 235 -10.65 4.52 -5.93
N THR A 236 -10.57 5.27 -4.83
CA THR A 236 -11.48 6.38 -4.55
C THR A 236 -10.77 7.72 -4.70
N SER A 237 -11.41 8.67 -5.38
CA SER A 237 -10.92 10.03 -5.52
C SER A 237 -10.87 10.75 -4.17
N PRO A 238 -10.04 11.81 -4.05
CA PRO A 238 -10.22 12.80 -3.00
C PRO A 238 -11.63 13.39 -3.02
N ALA A 239 -12.11 13.82 -1.84
CA ALA A 239 -13.37 14.53 -1.73
C ALA A 239 -13.26 15.93 -2.34
N THR A 240 -14.08 16.22 -3.36
CA THR A 240 -14.12 17.53 -4.01
C THR A 240 -15.39 18.27 -3.57
N PRO A 241 -15.28 19.54 -3.16
CA PRO A 241 -16.47 20.33 -2.82
C PRO A 241 -17.27 20.68 -4.08
N LEU A 242 -18.58 20.49 -4.03
CA LEU A 242 -19.52 20.96 -5.05
C LEU A 242 -20.65 21.73 -4.38
N VAL A 243 -20.78 23.01 -4.72
CA VAL A 243 -21.85 23.87 -4.21
C VAL A 243 -23.12 23.62 -5.02
N VAL A 244 -24.23 23.30 -4.34
CA VAL A 244 -25.54 23.17 -4.95
C VAL A 244 -26.46 24.24 -4.39
N SER A 245 -26.67 25.31 -5.15
CA SER A 245 -27.56 26.40 -4.77
C SER A 245 -28.98 26.19 -5.29
N GLU A 246 -29.94 26.88 -4.70
CA GLU A 246 -31.29 26.96 -5.24
C GLU A 246 -31.48 28.31 -5.94
N ILE A 247 -32.16 28.31 -7.09
CA ILE A 247 -32.54 29.56 -7.76
C ILE A 247 -33.79 30.07 -7.05
N GLN A 248 -33.62 31.14 -6.29
CA GLN A 248 -34.74 31.85 -5.68
C GLN A 248 -35.14 32.98 -6.62
N THR A 249 -36.27 32.85 -7.29
CA THR A 249 -36.88 34.00 -7.95
C THR A 249 -37.60 34.80 -6.86
N ASN A 250 -36.96 35.86 -6.37
CA ASN A 250 -37.66 36.83 -5.55
C ASN A 250 -38.61 37.62 -6.46
N THR A 251 -39.83 37.14 -6.65
CA THR A 251 -40.93 37.96 -7.20
C THR A 251 -41.42 38.86 -6.08
N GLY A 252 -40.63 39.88 -5.78
CA GLY A 252 -40.93 40.90 -4.77
C GLY A 252 -40.85 42.29 -5.39
N GLN A 253 -42.05 42.87 -5.59
CA GLN A 253 -42.43 44.23 -6.03
C GLN A 253 -42.47 44.49 -7.54
#